data_AF-A0A7X8M1D5-F1
#
_entry.id   AF-A0A7X8M1D5-F1
#
_cell.length_a   1.000
_cell.length_b   1.000
_cell.length_c   1.000
_cell.angle_alpha   90.00
_cell.angle_beta   90.00
_cell.angle_gamma   90.00
#
_symmetry.space_group_name_H-M   'P 1'
#
loop_
_entity.id
_entity.type
_entity.pdbx_description
1 polymer ?
#
loop_
_entity_poly.entity_id
_entity_poly.type
_entity_poly.pdbx_seq_one_letter_code
_entity_poly.pdbx_strand_id
1 'polypeptide(L)'
;MAYCVRCGVELQKGLESCPLCNTEVILPDDPDVEEGMRPFSERIPRNVRPRVNLAPSRAFIFLATFILLVPLLITLIIDITANRTITWSFYPVTSLALLWVLIAYPSLLKGHTTFQVITMDILSIAVFLLSLDLYSGSFPEWSQYPALALLLLWVYVAIPFLLTWKRIYLIVTIWFSGTAVFLFAIDKLTGGADWFLSLGLPILVLAGLVAAIIMIVVKTSKKKPLLTTATAAFALAVLMLGIDVVVNLYVKEMFVVTWSPIPAAALFPTAIFLFIVEYSPELKLYLMKKFHM
;
A
#
# COMPACT_ATOMS: atom_id res chain seq x y z
N MET A 1 -52.82 -31.88 -17.14
CA MET A 1 -51.73 -31.43 -16.23
C MET A 1 -50.73 -32.57 -16.15
N ALA A 2 -49.44 -32.33 -16.38
CA ALA A 2 -48.44 -33.38 -16.47
C ALA A 2 -47.72 -33.55 -15.13
N TYR A 3 -47.41 -34.79 -14.76
CA TYR A 3 -46.62 -35.12 -13.58
C TYR A 3 -45.32 -35.79 -14.00
N CYS A 4 -44.23 -35.53 -13.30
CA CYS A 4 -42.97 -36.20 -13.58
C CYS A 4 -43.06 -37.69 -13.22
N VAL A 5 -42.76 -38.57 -14.19
CA VAL A 5 -42.79 -40.04 -14.01
C VAL A 5 -41.86 -40.52 -12.90
N ARG A 6 -40.77 -39.79 -12.64
CA ARG A 6 -39.75 -40.20 -11.67
C ARG A 6 -39.99 -39.67 -10.26
N CYS A 7 -40.33 -38.38 -10.12
CA CYS A 7 -40.45 -37.74 -8.80
C CYS A 7 -41.89 -37.42 -8.38
N GLY A 8 -42.88 -37.64 -9.25
CA GLY A 8 -44.31 -37.44 -8.94
C GLY A 8 -44.74 -35.97 -8.76
N VAL A 9 -43.85 -35.01 -9.04
CA VAL A 9 -44.15 -33.58 -8.90
C VAL A 9 -44.91 -33.08 -10.11
N GLU A 10 -45.88 -32.20 -9.87
CA GLU A 10 -46.67 -31.54 -10.91
C GLU A 10 -45.78 -30.58 -11.71
N LEU A 11 -45.82 -30.71 -13.04
CA LEU A 11 -45.01 -29.94 -13.96
C LEU A 11 -45.85 -28.81 -14.58
N GLN A 12 -45.29 -27.61 -14.63
CA GLN A 12 -45.85 -26.53 -15.43
C GLN A 12 -45.75 -26.85 -16.93
N LYS A 13 -46.70 -26.34 -17.73
CA LYS A 13 -46.71 -26.54 -19.18
C LYS A 13 -45.46 -25.90 -19.81
N GLY A 14 -44.83 -26.59 -20.78
CA GLY A 14 -43.68 -26.07 -21.54
C GLY A 14 -42.29 -26.34 -20.93
N LEU A 15 -42.15 -27.18 -19.90
CA LEU A 15 -40.84 -27.63 -19.40
C LEU A 15 -40.34 -28.86 -20.18
N GLU A 16 -39.13 -28.77 -20.73
CA GLU A 16 -38.43 -29.89 -21.40
C GLU A 16 -37.86 -30.91 -20.40
N SER A 17 -37.54 -30.47 -19.17
CA SER A 17 -36.98 -31.33 -18.13
C SER A 17 -37.50 -30.96 -16.73
N CYS A 18 -37.58 -31.96 -15.85
CA CYS A 18 -38.01 -31.74 -14.46
C CYS A 18 -36.90 -31.04 -13.65
N PRO A 19 -37.17 -29.89 -13.02
CA PRO A 19 -36.14 -29.13 -12.29
C PRO A 19 -35.62 -29.82 -11.02
N LEU A 20 -36.35 -30.80 -10.48
CA LEU A 20 -35.97 -31.50 -9.25
C LEU A 20 -35.09 -32.72 -9.49
N CYS A 21 -35.42 -33.53 -10.49
CA CYS A 21 -34.73 -34.79 -10.75
C CYS A 21 -34.06 -34.85 -12.14
N ASN A 22 -34.14 -33.75 -12.90
CA ASN A 22 -33.59 -33.58 -14.24
C ASN A 22 -34.00 -34.67 -15.24
N THR A 23 -35.16 -35.30 -15.01
CA THR A 23 -35.73 -36.29 -15.93
C THR A 23 -36.44 -35.56 -17.06
N GLU A 24 -36.13 -35.92 -18.30
CA GLU A 24 -36.74 -35.38 -19.51
C GLU A 24 -38.26 -35.64 -19.52
N VAL A 25 -39.03 -34.64 -19.93
CA VAL A 25 -40.49 -34.69 -19.88
C VAL A 25 -41.03 -34.83 -21.29
N ILE A 26 -41.64 -35.98 -21.58
CA ILE A 26 -42.30 -36.25 -22.86
C ILE A 26 -43.80 -36.03 -22.64
N LEU A 27 -44.34 -34.91 -23.13
CA LEU A 27 -45.80 -34.70 -23.18
C LEU A 27 -46.36 -35.21 -24.52
N PRO A 28 -47.55 -35.82 -24.55
CA PRO A 28 -48.27 -36.08 -25.81
C PRO A 28 -48.57 -34.75 -26.51
N ASP A 29 -48.40 -34.70 -27.83
CA ASP A 29 -48.54 -33.50 -28.66
C ASP A 29 -49.90 -32.80 -28.45
N ASP A 30 -49.90 -31.76 -27.61
CA ASP A 30 -50.99 -30.81 -27.48
C ASP A 30 -50.72 -29.69 -28.51
N PRO A 31 -51.62 -29.42 -29.47
CA PRO A 31 -51.38 -28.48 -30.56
C PRO A 31 -51.30 -26.99 -30.13
N ASP A 32 -51.51 -26.67 -28.85
CA ASP A 32 -51.61 -25.30 -28.32
C ASP A 32 -50.53 -24.98 -27.26
N VAL A 33 -49.25 -25.29 -27.54
CA VAL A 33 -48.14 -24.77 -26.74
C VAL A 33 -47.63 -23.50 -27.41
N GLU A 34 -48.01 -22.33 -26.89
CA GLU A 34 -47.40 -21.05 -27.26
C GLU A 34 -45.87 -21.14 -27.05
N GLU A 35 -45.18 -21.23 -28.17
CA GLU A 35 -43.74 -21.35 -28.31
C GLU A 35 -43.06 -20.05 -27.87
N GLY A 36 -42.95 -19.80 -26.56
CA GLY A 36 -42.35 -18.54 -26.12
C GLY A 36 -42.16 -18.33 -24.62
N MET A 37 -42.89 -19.01 -23.74
CA MET A 37 -42.81 -18.71 -22.31
C MET A 37 -41.89 -19.70 -21.58
N ARG A 38 -40.58 -19.47 -21.65
CA ARG A 38 -39.59 -20.16 -20.79
C ARG A 38 -39.60 -19.51 -19.39
N PRO A 39 -40.05 -20.19 -18.32
CA PRO A 39 -40.25 -19.57 -17.01
C PRO A 39 -38.95 -19.34 -16.21
N PHE A 40 -37.83 -19.93 -16.62
CA PHE A 40 -36.54 -19.74 -15.94
C PHE A 40 -35.52 -19.06 -16.85
N SER A 41 -35.07 -17.87 -16.45
CA SER A 41 -33.98 -17.17 -17.13
C SER A 41 -32.67 -17.91 -16.89
N GLU A 42 -32.07 -18.44 -17.96
CA GLU A 42 -30.67 -18.85 -17.94
C GLU A 42 -29.84 -17.64 -17.49
N ARG A 43 -28.98 -17.83 -16.48
CA ARG A 43 -28.19 -16.79 -15.82
C ARG A 43 -27.61 -15.83 -16.86
N ILE A 44 -28.13 -14.59 -16.88
CA ILE A 44 -27.69 -13.54 -17.82
C ILE A 44 -26.16 -13.52 -17.83
N PRO A 45 -25.49 -13.75 -18.98
CA PRO A 45 -24.05 -13.67 -19.04
C PRO A 45 -23.65 -12.29 -18.52
N ARG A 46 -22.82 -12.25 -17.48
CA ARG A 46 -22.34 -11.02 -16.87
C ARG A 46 -21.69 -10.22 -17.99
N ASN A 47 -22.37 -9.18 -18.48
CA ASN A 47 -21.92 -8.38 -19.59
C ASN A 47 -20.52 -7.87 -19.22
N VAL A 48 -19.47 -8.46 -19.79
CA VAL A 48 -18.10 -8.12 -19.49
C VAL A 48 -17.94 -6.72 -20.03
N ARG A 49 -17.98 -5.71 -19.15
CA ARG A 49 -17.78 -4.33 -19.56
C ARG A 49 -16.52 -4.31 -20.42
N PRO A 50 -16.58 -3.80 -21.67
CA PRO A 50 -15.40 -3.73 -22.49
C PRO A 50 -14.33 -3.01 -21.67
N ARG A 51 -13.14 -3.62 -21.57
CA ARG A 51 -11.99 -2.94 -20.95
C ARG A 51 -11.70 -1.74 -21.82
N VAL A 52 -12.24 -0.59 -21.44
CA VAL A 52 -11.86 0.68 -22.04
C VAL A 52 -10.39 0.84 -21.67
N ASN A 53 -9.52 0.71 -22.66
CA ASN A 53 -8.11 1.00 -22.47
C ASN A 53 -8.01 2.50 -22.19
N LEU A 54 -8.02 2.89 -20.92
CA LEU A 54 -7.63 4.22 -20.43
C LEU A 54 -6.11 4.44 -20.60
N ALA A 55 -5.50 3.82 -21.61
CA ALA A 55 -4.14 4.14 -21.99
C ALA A 55 -4.19 5.53 -22.62
N PRO A 56 -3.56 6.56 -22.03
CA PRO A 56 -3.51 7.88 -22.62
C PRO A 56 -2.97 7.76 -24.04
N SER A 57 -3.79 8.18 -25.01
CA SER A 57 -3.37 8.19 -26.41
C SER A 57 -2.24 9.21 -26.56
N ARG A 58 -1.40 9.06 -27.59
CA ARG A 58 -0.36 10.07 -27.89
C ARG A 58 -0.95 11.48 -28.00
N ALA A 59 -2.21 11.59 -28.45
CA ALA A 59 -2.96 12.85 -28.50
C ALA A 59 -3.18 13.49 -27.11
N PHE A 60 -3.42 12.70 -26.07
CA PHE A 60 -3.53 13.22 -24.70
C PHE A 60 -2.23 13.88 -24.23
N ILE A 61 -1.07 13.29 -24.54
CA ILE A 61 0.23 13.86 -24.18
C ILE A 61 0.49 15.15 -24.94
N PHE A 62 0.19 15.19 -26.24
CA PHE A 62 0.34 16.41 -27.03
C PHE A 62 -0.56 17.53 -26.51
N LEU A 63 -1.81 17.21 -26.17
CA LEU A 63 -2.75 18.17 -25.56
C LEU A 63 -2.24 18.67 -24.20
N ALA A 64 -1.83 17.76 -23.31
CA ALA A 64 -1.28 18.12 -22.00
C ALA A 64 -0.01 18.98 -22.15
N THR A 65 0.88 18.62 -23.08
CA THR A 65 2.09 19.40 -23.38
C THR A 65 1.72 20.81 -23.84
N PHE A 66 0.75 20.95 -24.75
CA PHE A 66 0.30 22.25 -25.23
C PHE A 66 -0.29 23.09 -24.09
N ILE A 67 -1.16 22.50 -23.27
CA ILE A 67 -1.79 23.18 -22.12
C ILE A 67 -0.75 23.65 -21.10
N LEU A 68 0.31 22.88 -20.84
CA LEU A 68 1.36 23.24 -19.88
C LEU A 68 2.39 24.21 -20.47
N LEU A 69 2.68 24.13 -21.77
CA LEU A 69 3.67 24.96 -22.44
C LEU A 69 3.23 26.43 -22.52
N VAL A 70 1.94 26.69 -22.76
CA VAL A 70 1.41 28.06 -22.87
C VAL A 70 1.67 28.91 -21.61
N PRO A 71 1.23 28.52 -20.38
CA PRO A 71 1.52 29.28 -19.17
C PRO A 71 3.01 29.33 -18.82
N LEU A 72 3.77 28.28 -19.14
CA LEU A 72 5.23 28.26 -18.97
C LEU A 72 5.89 29.36 -19.81
N LEU A 73 5.56 29.46 -21.09
CA LEU A 73 6.12 30.49 -21.98
C LEU A 73 5.64 31.88 -21.60
N ILE A 74 4.36 32.05 -21.25
CA ILE A 74 3.81 33.35 -20.84
C ILE A 74 4.55 33.89 -19.61
N THR A 75 4.68 33.07 -18.55
CA THR A 75 5.36 33.50 -17.32
C THR A 75 6.83 33.81 -17.55
N LEU A 76 7.53 33.01 -18.36
CA LEU A 76 8.92 33.23 -18.72
C LEU A 76 9.12 34.51 -19.56
N ILE A 77 8.27 34.74 -20.57
CA ILE A 77 8.36 35.94 -21.43
C ILE A 77 8.11 37.21 -20.62
N ILE A 78 7.08 37.21 -19.76
CA ILE A 78 6.77 38.36 -18.90
C ILE A 78 7.95 38.68 -17.97
N ASP A 79 8.53 37.67 -17.33
CA ASP A 79 9.65 37.89 -16.40
C ASP A 79 10.91 38.39 -17.10
N ILE A 80 11.26 37.80 -18.25
CA ILE A 80 12.41 38.25 -19.05
C ILE A 80 12.20 39.67 -19.59
N THR A 81 10.99 40.02 -20.02
CA THR A 81 10.69 41.36 -20.55
C THR A 81 10.66 42.42 -19.46
N ALA A 82 10.14 42.09 -18.27
CA ALA A 82 10.05 43.02 -17.14
C ALA A 82 11.40 43.19 -16.41
N ASN A 83 12.09 42.09 -16.10
CA ASN A 83 13.23 42.08 -15.19
C ASN A 83 14.58 41.84 -15.88
N ARG A 84 14.59 41.59 -17.21
CA ARG A 84 15.77 41.23 -18.03
C ARG A 84 16.56 40.01 -17.51
N THR A 85 16.00 39.30 -16.54
CA THR A 85 16.60 38.19 -15.81
C THR A 85 15.48 37.22 -15.41
N ILE A 86 15.85 36.00 -15.02
CA ILE A 86 14.91 35.00 -14.50
C ILE A 86 14.80 35.21 -12.99
N THR A 87 13.71 35.83 -12.58
CA THR A 87 13.37 36.08 -11.18
C THR A 87 12.24 35.14 -10.75
N TRP A 88 11.01 35.61 -10.79
CA TRP A 88 9.84 34.87 -10.30
C TRP A 88 9.39 33.75 -11.24
N SER A 89 9.75 33.79 -12.54
CA SER A 89 9.33 32.75 -13.49
C SER A 89 9.98 31.39 -13.25
N PHE A 90 11.07 31.33 -12.47
CA PHE A 90 11.71 30.06 -12.14
C PHE A 90 10.76 29.07 -11.45
N TYR A 91 9.94 29.54 -10.50
CA TYR A 91 8.99 28.71 -9.75
C TYR A 91 7.91 28.06 -10.63
N PRO A 92 7.13 28.81 -11.44
CA PRO A 92 6.13 28.22 -12.33
C PRO A 92 6.78 27.37 -13.43
N VAL A 93 7.93 27.77 -13.98
CA VAL A 93 8.61 27.02 -15.04
C VAL A 93 9.04 25.64 -14.54
N THR A 94 9.74 25.58 -13.41
CA THR A 94 10.20 24.30 -12.83
C THR A 94 9.03 23.41 -12.38
N SER A 95 7.96 24.00 -11.85
CA SER A 95 6.76 23.26 -11.43
C SER A 95 5.99 22.66 -12.62
N LEU A 96 5.80 23.44 -13.69
CA LEU A 96 5.14 22.97 -14.91
C LEU A 96 6.01 21.93 -15.64
N ALA A 97 7.34 22.10 -15.61
CA ALA A 97 8.27 21.11 -16.13
C ALA A 97 8.18 19.78 -15.36
N LEU A 98 8.16 19.83 -14.01
CA LEU A 98 7.96 18.63 -13.18
C LEU A 98 6.64 17.94 -13.52
N LEU A 99 5.54 18.69 -13.55
CA LEU A 99 4.22 18.16 -13.89
C LEU A 99 4.21 17.51 -15.29
N TRP A 100 4.87 18.14 -16.26
CA TRP A 100 5.03 17.57 -17.59
C TRP A 100 5.80 16.26 -17.55
N VAL A 101 6.92 16.18 -16.83
CA VAL A 101 7.72 14.94 -16.72
C VAL A 101 6.89 13.80 -16.10
N LEU A 102 6.16 14.07 -15.00
CA LEU A 102 5.33 13.08 -14.31
C LEU A 102 4.18 12.54 -15.18
N ILE A 103 3.64 13.35 -16.09
CA ILE A 103 2.56 12.92 -17.01
C ILE A 103 3.14 12.27 -18.27
N ALA A 104 4.17 12.88 -18.86
CA ALA A 104 4.71 12.51 -20.15
C ALA A 104 5.50 11.19 -20.07
N TYR A 105 6.30 10.99 -19.02
CA TYR A 105 7.14 9.80 -18.86
C TYR A 105 6.35 8.48 -18.90
N PRO A 106 5.34 8.24 -18.03
CA PRO A 106 4.57 7.00 -18.06
C PRO A 106 3.73 6.87 -19.35
N SER A 107 3.39 7.99 -20.00
CA SER A 107 2.52 7.97 -21.18
C SER A 107 3.27 7.79 -22.51
N LEU A 108 4.53 8.21 -22.62
CA LEU A 108 5.31 8.18 -23.87
C LEU A 108 6.00 6.82 -24.10
N LEU A 109 6.50 6.19 -23.04
CA LEU A 109 7.31 4.98 -23.14
C LEU A 109 6.41 3.74 -23.03
N LYS A 110 6.04 3.15 -24.17
CA LYS A 110 5.37 1.83 -24.17
C LYS A 110 6.36 0.76 -23.69
N GLY A 111 6.00 0.00 -22.65
CA GLY A 111 6.79 -1.12 -22.15
C GLY A 111 7.67 -0.84 -20.91
N HIS A 112 7.49 0.31 -20.24
CA HIS A 112 8.14 0.55 -18.95
C HIS A 112 7.59 -0.40 -17.87
N THR A 113 8.45 -0.74 -16.90
CA THR A 113 7.98 -1.39 -15.67
C THR A 113 7.51 -0.34 -14.67
N THR A 114 6.55 -0.67 -13.79
CA THR A 114 6.08 0.25 -12.74
C THR A 114 7.24 0.77 -11.88
N PHE A 115 8.27 -0.05 -11.67
CA PHE A 115 9.48 0.35 -10.97
C PHE A 115 10.20 1.53 -11.66
N GLN A 116 10.40 1.47 -12.97
CA GLN A 116 11.06 2.54 -13.73
C GLN A 116 10.33 3.88 -13.61
N VAL A 117 8.99 3.88 -13.64
CA VAL A 117 8.18 5.08 -13.45
C VAL A 117 8.40 5.68 -12.07
N ILE A 118 8.27 4.86 -11.01
CA ILE A 118 8.51 5.32 -9.65
C ILE A 118 9.93 5.88 -9.49
N THR A 119 10.94 5.24 -10.08
CA THR A 119 12.33 5.73 -10.00
C THR A 119 12.50 7.10 -10.67
N MET A 120 11.88 7.31 -11.83
CA MET A 120 11.97 8.57 -12.55
C MET A 120 11.17 9.67 -11.87
N ASP A 121 10.00 9.35 -11.32
CA ASP A 121 9.18 10.30 -10.57
C ASP A 121 9.93 10.79 -9.32
N ILE A 122 10.49 9.86 -8.52
CA ILE A 122 11.27 10.20 -7.32
C ILE A 122 12.48 11.06 -7.69
N LEU A 123 13.23 10.69 -8.74
CA LEU A 123 14.40 11.43 -9.20
C LEU A 123 14.00 12.84 -9.68
N SER A 124 12.91 12.95 -10.44
CA SER A 124 12.43 14.24 -10.96
C SER A 124 11.99 15.17 -9.84
N ILE A 125 11.30 14.65 -8.83
CA ILE A 125 10.90 15.42 -7.64
C ILE A 125 12.15 15.85 -6.84
N ALA A 126 13.12 14.96 -6.65
CA ALA A 126 14.36 15.31 -5.94
C ALA A 126 15.15 16.42 -6.66
N VAL A 127 15.30 16.32 -7.99
CA VAL A 127 15.96 17.36 -8.81
C VAL A 127 15.20 18.68 -8.76
N PHE A 128 13.86 18.65 -8.80
CA PHE A 128 13.03 19.83 -8.65
C PHE A 128 13.22 20.52 -7.28
N LEU A 129 13.24 19.75 -6.19
CA LEU A 129 13.45 20.32 -4.86
C LEU A 129 14.86 20.91 -4.69
N LEU A 130 15.88 20.23 -5.22
CA LEU A 130 17.26 20.72 -5.24
C LEU A 130 17.38 22.00 -6.08
N SER A 131 16.67 22.10 -7.21
CA SER A 131 16.72 23.29 -8.07
C SER A 131 16.05 24.51 -7.40
N LEU A 132 14.96 24.30 -6.67
CA LEU A 132 14.33 25.36 -5.87
C LEU A 132 15.24 25.88 -4.76
N ASP A 133 15.93 24.98 -4.06
CA ASP A 133 16.86 25.34 -2.98
C ASP A 133 18.11 26.05 -3.52
N LEU A 134 18.66 25.57 -4.64
CA LEU A 134 19.72 26.28 -5.38
C LEU A 134 19.34 27.71 -5.73
N TYR A 135 18.11 27.91 -6.20
CA TYR A 135 17.64 29.22 -6.62
C TYR A 135 17.38 30.18 -5.46
N SER A 136 16.95 29.64 -4.31
CA SER A 136 16.61 30.43 -3.14
C SER A 136 17.80 31.06 -2.39
N GLY A 137 19.03 30.61 -2.68
CA GLY A 137 20.27 31.23 -2.24
C GLY A 137 21.14 30.36 -1.34
N SER A 138 20.63 29.90 -0.20
CA SER A 138 21.43 29.12 0.77
C SER A 138 21.45 27.64 0.40
N PHE A 139 22.16 27.30 -0.68
CA PHE A 139 22.29 25.90 -1.07
C PHE A 139 23.40 25.19 -0.31
N PRO A 140 23.15 23.97 0.23
CA PRO A 140 21.86 23.30 0.38
C PRO A 140 21.39 23.33 1.84
N GLU A 141 20.24 23.93 2.13
CA GLU A 141 19.70 24.02 3.50
C GLU A 141 18.48 23.13 3.70
N TRP A 142 17.38 23.34 2.97
CA TRP A 142 16.14 22.59 3.23
C TRP A 142 15.86 21.45 2.26
N SER A 143 16.39 21.47 1.02
CA SER A 143 16.09 20.41 0.05
C SER A 143 16.71 19.06 0.40
N GLN A 144 17.77 19.08 1.23
CA GLN A 144 18.46 17.87 1.65
C GLN A 144 17.55 16.92 2.44
N TYR A 145 16.68 17.47 3.32
CA TYR A 145 15.76 16.66 4.13
C TYR A 145 14.78 15.84 3.26
N PRO A 146 13.97 16.44 2.36
CA PRO A 146 13.08 15.68 1.50
C PRO A 146 13.86 14.86 0.45
N ALA A 147 15.03 15.31 -0.03
CA ALA A 147 15.84 14.52 -0.95
C ALA A 147 16.33 13.21 -0.31
N LEU A 148 16.80 13.25 0.94
CA LEU A 148 17.17 12.06 1.70
C LEU A 148 15.96 11.16 1.98
N ALA A 149 14.79 11.73 2.28
CA ALA A 149 13.57 10.96 2.50
C ALA A 149 13.09 10.27 1.21
N LEU A 150 13.17 10.95 0.06
CA LEU A 150 12.88 10.40 -1.26
C LEU A 150 13.86 9.28 -1.62
N LEU A 151 15.14 9.43 -1.29
CA LEU A 151 16.15 8.37 -1.47
C LEU A 151 15.83 7.16 -0.58
N LEU A 152 15.45 7.36 0.68
CA LEU A 152 15.03 6.26 1.57
C LEU A 152 13.79 5.54 1.02
N LEU A 153 12.79 6.28 0.55
CA LEU A 153 11.59 5.73 -0.08
C LEU A 153 11.95 4.91 -1.32
N TRP A 154 12.85 5.42 -2.16
CA TRP A 154 13.36 4.69 -3.31
C TRP A 154 14.04 3.38 -2.88
N VAL A 155 14.87 3.38 -1.84
CA VAL A 155 15.47 2.15 -1.29
C VAL A 155 14.39 1.18 -0.83
N TYR A 156 13.34 1.65 -0.14
CA TYR A 156 12.25 0.77 0.30
C TYR A 156 11.51 0.09 -0.85
N VAL A 157 11.28 0.80 -1.96
CA VAL A 157 10.60 0.25 -3.14
C VAL A 157 11.54 -0.60 -3.99
N ALA A 158 12.78 -0.17 -4.18
CA ALA A 158 13.76 -0.82 -5.06
C ALA A 158 14.20 -2.19 -4.52
N ILE A 159 14.40 -2.30 -3.20
CA ILE A 159 15.00 -3.50 -2.60
C ILE A 159 14.11 -4.76 -2.78
N PRO A 160 12.79 -4.76 -2.52
CA PRO A 160 11.92 -5.91 -2.80
C PRO A 160 11.74 -6.21 -4.28
N PHE A 161 12.01 -5.24 -5.16
CA PHE A 161 11.95 -5.44 -6.60
C PHE A 161 13.24 -6.07 -7.12
N LEU A 162 14.40 -5.62 -6.63
CA LEU A 162 15.73 -6.14 -6.98
C LEU A 162 16.03 -7.48 -6.31
N LEU A 163 15.62 -7.65 -5.05
CA LEU A 163 15.73 -8.89 -4.31
C LEU A 163 14.38 -9.59 -4.28
N THR A 164 14.33 -10.83 -4.77
CA THR A 164 13.12 -11.66 -4.63
C THR A 164 12.73 -11.78 -3.15
N TRP A 165 11.42 -11.74 -2.85
CA TRP A 165 10.84 -11.95 -1.51
C TRP A 165 11.31 -13.21 -0.78
N LYS A 166 11.96 -14.16 -1.48
CA LYS A 166 12.67 -15.29 -0.90
C LYS A 166 13.79 -14.88 0.07
N ARG A 167 14.40 -13.69 -0.13
CA ARG A 167 15.48 -13.13 0.70
C ARG A 167 14.96 -12.08 1.69
N ILE A 168 13.78 -12.31 2.29
CA ILE A 168 13.11 -11.33 3.16
C ILE A 168 14.00 -10.80 4.29
N TYR A 169 14.87 -11.63 4.87
CA TYR A 169 15.82 -11.19 5.91
C TYR A 169 16.81 -10.13 5.40
N LEU A 170 17.30 -10.28 4.16
CA LEU A 170 18.17 -9.28 3.54
C LEU A 170 17.40 -8.00 3.21
N ILE A 171 16.15 -8.10 2.75
CA ILE A 171 15.30 -6.94 2.49
C ILE A 171 15.10 -6.12 3.77
N VAL A 172 14.69 -6.79 4.86
CA VAL A 172 14.41 -6.12 6.13
C VAL A 172 15.68 -5.51 6.73
N THR A 173 16.82 -6.21 6.69
CA THR A 173 18.09 -5.65 7.19
C THR A 173 18.54 -4.42 6.39
N ILE A 174 18.39 -4.42 5.07
CA ILE A 174 18.68 -3.26 4.23
C ILE A 174 17.73 -2.10 4.56
N TRP A 175 16.44 -2.36 4.79
CA TRP A 175 15.49 -1.33 5.19
C TRP A 175 15.85 -0.68 6.52
N PHE A 176 16.14 -1.47 7.56
CA PHE A 176 16.57 -0.95 8.86
C PHE A 176 17.91 -0.20 8.75
N SER A 177 18.87 -0.72 7.97
CA SER A 177 20.13 -0.02 7.70
C SER A 177 19.91 1.29 6.96
N GLY A 178 19.00 1.33 5.98
CA GLY A 178 18.62 2.54 5.27
C GLY A 178 18.01 3.58 6.20
N THR A 179 17.12 3.18 7.10
CA THR A 179 16.58 4.05 8.14
C THR A 179 17.67 4.59 9.05
N ALA A 180 18.62 3.74 9.46
CA ALA A 180 19.74 4.16 10.31
C ALA A 180 20.59 5.24 9.64
N VAL A 181 20.98 5.03 8.38
CA VAL A 181 21.75 5.99 7.58
C VAL A 181 20.96 7.29 7.38
N PHE A 182 19.66 7.21 7.09
CA PHE A 182 18.79 8.37 6.97
C PHE A 182 18.75 9.18 8.27
N LEU A 183 18.45 8.55 9.41
CA LEU A 183 18.38 9.24 10.70
C LEU A 183 19.72 9.85 11.10
N PHE A 184 20.83 9.14 10.85
CA PHE A 184 22.18 9.66 11.09
C PHE A 184 22.52 10.86 10.20
N ALA A 185 22.11 10.84 8.92
CA ALA A 185 22.28 11.98 8.03
C ALA A 185 21.52 13.21 8.55
N ILE A 186 20.26 13.04 8.97
CA ILE A 186 19.44 14.12 9.55
C ILE A 186 20.09 14.67 10.83
N ASP A 187 20.63 13.81 11.69
CA ASP A 187 21.36 14.22 12.90
C ASP A 187 22.55 15.12 12.60
N LYS A 188 23.32 14.80 11.55
CA LYS A 188 24.42 15.67 11.09
C LYS A 188 23.96 16.97 10.45
N LEU A 189 22.86 16.94 9.69
CA LEU A 189 22.30 18.15 9.06
C LEU A 189 21.65 19.10 10.07
N THR A 190 21.20 18.60 11.22
CA THR A 190 20.56 19.40 12.28
C THR A 190 21.55 20.02 13.26
N GLY A 191 22.86 19.96 12.98
CA GLY A 191 23.87 20.65 13.77
C GLY A 191 24.39 19.89 15.00
N GLY A 192 24.27 18.56 15.02
CA GLY A 192 25.04 17.72 15.95
C GLY A 192 24.46 17.56 17.35
N ALA A 193 23.13 17.47 17.48
CA ALA A 193 22.48 17.19 18.76
C ALA A 193 22.67 15.73 19.27
N ASP A 194 23.48 14.90 18.58
CA ASP A 194 23.79 13.49 18.87
C ASP A 194 22.55 12.66 19.28
N TRP A 195 21.38 13.05 18.77
CA TRP A 195 20.11 12.43 19.09
C TRP A 195 20.00 11.09 18.37
N PHE A 196 20.72 10.90 17.26
CA PHE A 196 20.77 9.60 16.61
C PHE A 196 21.29 8.52 17.57
N LEU A 197 22.40 8.76 18.28
CA LEU A 197 22.99 7.72 19.14
C LEU A 197 22.20 7.48 20.42
N SER A 198 21.61 8.53 20.98
CA SER A 198 20.92 8.50 22.28
C SER A 198 19.42 8.17 22.18
N LEU A 199 18.78 8.53 21.06
CA LEU A 199 17.33 8.38 20.84
C LEU A 199 17.03 7.50 19.62
N GLY A 200 17.56 7.86 18.45
CA GLY A 200 17.21 7.21 17.18
C GLY A 200 17.64 5.75 17.09
N LEU A 201 18.90 5.45 17.41
CA LEU A 201 19.51 4.14 17.33
C LEU A 201 18.91 3.16 18.35
N PRO A 202 18.72 3.52 19.64
CA PRO A 202 18.04 2.63 20.59
C PRO A 202 16.62 2.27 20.15
N ILE A 203 15.82 3.24 19.67
CA ILE A 203 14.47 2.99 19.16
C ILE A 203 14.51 2.07 17.93
N LEU A 204 15.44 2.31 17.01
CA LEU A 204 15.59 1.51 15.79
C LEU A 204 16.01 0.07 16.11
N VAL A 205 16.90 -0.13 17.08
CA VAL A 205 17.31 -1.45 17.57
C VAL A 205 16.13 -2.18 18.22
N LEU A 206 15.36 -1.50 19.09
CA LEU A 206 14.15 -2.09 19.68
C LEU A 206 13.14 -2.52 18.62
N ALA A 207 12.87 -1.68 17.63
CA ALA A 207 11.98 -2.00 16.51
C ALA A 207 12.53 -3.17 15.66
N GLY A 208 13.84 -3.20 15.42
CA GLY A 208 14.52 -4.28 14.70
C GLY A 208 14.43 -5.63 15.43
N LEU A 209 14.62 -5.64 16.75
CA LEU A 209 14.47 -6.84 17.58
C LEU A 209 13.04 -7.37 17.54
N VAL A 210 12.04 -6.49 17.66
CA VAL A 210 10.62 -6.87 17.57
C VAL A 210 10.29 -7.44 16.19
N ALA A 211 10.75 -6.80 15.11
CA ALA A 211 10.58 -7.31 13.76
C ALA A 211 11.24 -8.69 13.58
N ALA A 212 12.44 -8.89 14.13
CA ALA A 212 13.14 -10.17 14.09
C ALA A 212 12.36 -11.28 14.82
N ILE A 213 11.85 -11.00 16.02
CA ILE A 213 11.01 -11.94 16.78
C ILE A 213 9.77 -12.33 15.98
N ILE A 214 9.03 -11.36 15.44
CA ILE A 214 7.83 -11.63 14.64
C ILE A 214 8.17 -12.47 13.40
N MET A 215 9.25 -12.16 12.69
CA MET A 215 9.68 -12.93 11.51
C MET A 215 10.04 -14.38 11.86
N ILE A 216 10.72 -14.61 12.99
CA ILE A 216 11.05 -15.95 13.46
C ILE A 216 9.75 -16.72 13.74
N VAL A 217 8.82 -16.12 14.48
CA VAL A 217 7.53 -16.74 14.81
C VAL A 217 6.71 -17.06 13.56
N VAL A 218 6.62 -16.14 12.60
CA VAL A 218 5.93 -16.37 11.32
C VAL A 218 6.51 -17.58 10.59
N LYS A 219 7.84 -17.75 10.61
CA LYS A 219 8.52 -18.87 9.95
C LYS A 219 8.30 -20.20 10.66
N THR A 220 8.30 -20.23 11.98
CA THR A 220 8.11 -21.46 12.78
C THR A 220 6.64 -21.86 12.88
N SER A 221 5.72 -20.90 12.85
CA SER A 221 4.32 -21.07 13.24
C SER A 221 3.35 -20.98 12.06
N LYS A 222 3.77 -21.40 10.86
CA LYS A 222 3.01 -21.27 9.59
C LYS A 222 1.55 -21.73 9.63
N LYS A 223 1.17 -22.61 10.56
CA LYS A 223 -0.21 -23.14 10.73
C LYS A 223 -0.96 -22.57 11.94
N LYS A 224 -0.36 -21.61 12.66
CA LYS A 224 -0.88 -21.02 13.90
C LYS A 224 -0.97 -19.50 13.76
N PRO A 225 -1.94 -18.98 12.98
CA PRO A 225 -2.09 -17.53 12.77
C PRO A 225 -2.38 -16.80 14.09
N LEU A 226 -3.11 -17.44 15.01
CA LEU A 226 -3.43 -16.87 16.32
C LEU A 226 -2.19 -16.68 17.21
N LEU A 227 -1.22 -17.60 17.13
CA LEU A 227 0.07 -17.44 17.81
C LEU A 227 0.82 -16.24 17.26
N THR A 228 0.82 -16.09 15.93
CA THR A 228 1.52 -14.99 15.25
C THR A 228 0.91 -13.64 15.64
N THR A 229 -0.42 -13.53 15.64
CA THR A 229 -1.10 -12.30 16.05
C THR A 229 -0.90 -12.00 17.54
N ALA A 230 -0.93 -13.01 18.42
CA ALA A 230 -0.63 -12.85 19.84
C ALA A 230 0.79 -12.32 20.08
N THR A 231 1.79 -12.92 19.44
CA THR A 231 3.18 -12.48 19.55
C THR A 231 3.40 -11.08 18.99
N ALA A 232 2.73 -10.72 17.89
CA ALA A 232 2.82 -9.37 17.33
C ALA A 232 2.21 -8.33 18.28
N ALA A 233 1.04 -8.60 18.86
CA ALA A 233 0.39 -7.71 19.83
C ALA A 233 1.25 -7.54 21.10
N PHE A 234 1.81 -8.64 21.63
CA PHE A 234 2.70 -8.60 22.79
C PHE A 234 3.98 -7.81 22.50
N ALA A 235 4.64 -8.10 21.37
CA ALA A 235 5.88 -7.44 21.00
C ALA A 235 5.68 -5.95 20.71
N LEU A 236 4.52 -5.56 20.15
CA LEU A 236 4.14 -4.16 19.97
C LEU A 236 3.96 -3.43 21.31
N ALA A 237 3.33 -4.07 22.31
CA ALA A 237 3.19 -3.50 23.65
C ALA A 237 4.57 -3.25 24.30
N VAL A 238 5.48 -4.22 24.19
CA VAL A 238 6.87 -4.10 24.66
C VAL A 238 7.62 -2.99 23.91
N LEU A 239 7.43 -2.87 22.59
CA LEU A 239 8.02 -1.80 21.80
C LEU A 239 7.57 -0.42 22.29
N MET A 240 6.28 -0.23 22.55
CA MET A 240 5.74 1.04 23.05
C MET A 240 6.31 1.41 24.42
N LEU A 241 6.40 0.46 25.34
CA LEU A 241 7.05 0.66 26.65
C LEU A 241 8.51 1.05 26.47
N GLY A 242 9.24 0.34 25.61
CA GLY A 242 10.65 0.63 25.32
C GLY A 242 10.85 2.01 24.73
N ILE A 243 10.01 2.42 23.77
CA ILE A 243 10.06 3.77 23.17
C ILE A 243 9.79 4.84 24.23
N ASP A 244 8.76 4.69 25.06
CA ASP A 244 8.43 5.67 26.11
C ASP A 244 9.56 5.80 27.14
N VAL A 245 10.18 4.70 27.55
CA VAL A 245 11.37 4.71 28.42
C VAL A 245 12.54 5.44 27.75
N VAL A 246 12.88 5.10 26.51
CA VAL A 246 14.00 5.74 25.79
C VAL A 246 13.75 7.23 25.61
N VAL A 247 12.52 7.62 25.25
CA VAL A 247 12.13 9.02 25.09
C VAL A 247 12.20 9.77 26.42
N ASN A 248 11.69 9.20 27.53
CA ASN A 248 11.77 9.86 28.83
C ASN A 248 13.19 9.93 29.38
N LEU A 249 14.05 8.94 29.10
CA LEU A 249 15.47 9.02 29.41
C LEU A 249 16.15 10.16 28.64
N TYR A 250 15.81 10.33 27.36
CA TYR A 250 16.39 11.40 26.54
C TYR A 250 15.87 12.81 26.93
N VAL A 251 14.56 12.95 27.19
CA VAL A 251 13.93 14.26 27.42
C VAL A 251 13.98 14.69 28.89
N LYS A 252 13.77 13.76 29.82
CA LYS A 252 13.60 14.04 31.25
C LYS A 252 14.74 13.49 32.11
N GLU A 253 15.67 12.74 31.53
CA GLU A 253 16.76 12.05 32.25
C GLU A 253 16.25 11.12 33.37
N MET A 254 15.01 10.65 33.25
CA MET A 254 14.35 9.82 34.25
C MET A 254 13.84 8.52 33.64
N PHE A 255 14.01 7.42 34.39
CA PHE A 255 13.43 6.14 34.05
C PHE A 255 11.95 6.10 34.45
N VAL A 256 11.11 6.76 33.66
CA VAL A 256 9.66 6.81 33.86
C VAL A 256 8.92 6.40 32.59
N VAL A 257 7.75 5.81 32.78
CA VAL A 257 6.78 5.54 31.71
C VAL A 257 5.62 6.49 31.88
N THR A 258 5.20 7.15 30.81
CA THR A 258 4.14 8.18 30.87
C THR A 258 2.90 7.82 30.08
N TRP A 259 3.04 7.42 28.82
CA TRP A 259 1.91 7.21 27.92
C TRP A 259 1.76 5.76 27.50
N SER A 260 2.86 4.99 27.50
CA SER A 260 2.87 3.58 27.11
C SER A 260 2.10 2.62 28.03
N PRO A 261 1.84 2.89 29.34
CA PRO A 261 1.01 1.99 30.15
C PRO A 261 -0.42 1.85 29.63
N ILE A 262 -0.97 2.89 28.99
CA ILE A 262 -2.34 2.90 28.45
C ILE A 262 -2.50 1.87 27.31
N PRO A 263 -1.74 1.91 26.20
CA PRO A 263 -1.82 0.90 25.16
C PRO A 263 -1.32 -0.46 25.64
N ALA A 264 -0.34 -0.53 26.56
CA ALA A 264 0.12 -1.79 27.13
C ALA A 264 -1.00 -2.52 27.90
N ALA A 265 -1.82 -1.79 28.67
CA ALA A 265 -2.97 -2.34 29.37
C ALA A 265 -4.05 -2.89 28.43
N ALA A 266 -4.12 -2.43 27.17
CA ALA A 266 -5.03 -2.99 26.16
C ALA A 266 -4.40 -4.17 25.39
N LEU A 267 -3.12 -4.04 25.02
CA LEU A 267 -2.43 -5.02 24.19
C LEU A 267 -1.97 -6.26 24.96
N PHE A 268 -1.59 -6.14 26.24
CA PHE A 268 -1.18 -7.31 27.01
C PHE A 268 -2.34 -8.29 27.26
N PRO A 269 -3.52 -7.87 27.76
CA PRO A 269 -4.63 -8.80 27.96
C PRO A 269 -5.11 -9.45 26.66
N THR A 270 -5.13 -8.69 25.56
CA THR A 270 -5.50 -9.23 24.25
C THR A 270 -4.48 -10.25 23.75
N ALA A 271 -3.18 -9.97 23.87
CA ALA A 271 -2.14 -10.93 23.53
C ALA A 271 -2.21 -12.20 24.42
N ILE A 272 -2.36 -12.04 25.73
CA ILE A 272 -2.50 -13.16 26.68
C ILE A 272 -3.72 -14.02 26.34
N PHE A 273 -4.87 -13.39 26.07
CA PHE A 273 -6.07 -14.11 25.66
C PHE A 273 -5.82 -14.93 24.38
N LEU A 274 -5.21 -14.34 23.36
CA LEU A 274 -4.90 -15.05 22.12
C LEU A 274 -3.90 -16.19 22.32
N PHE A 275 -2.91 -16.03 23.21
CA PHE A 275 -2.04 -17.14 23.61
C PHE A 275 -2.84 -18.27 24.27
N ILE A 276 -3.70 -17.95 25.23
CA ILE A 276 -4.55 -18.95 25.91
C ILE A 276 -5.41 -19.69 24.89
N VAL A 277 -6.08 -18.99 23.97
CA VAL A 277 -6.91 -19.60 22.93
C VAL A 277 -6.09 -20.52 22.03
N GLU A 278 -4.86 -20.15 21.67
CA GLU A 278 -4.04 -20.99 20.81
C GLU A 278 -3.54 -22.28 21.51
N TYR A 279 -3.27 -22.21 22.81
CA TYR A 279 -2.81 -23.37 23.59
C TYR A 279 -3.95 -24.24 24.13
N SER A 280 -5.20 -23.75 24.17
CA SER A 280 -6.37 -24.50 24.66
C SER A 280 -7.25 -24.99 23.49
N PRO A 281 -7.16 -26.28 23.10
CA PRO A 281 -7.91 -26.79 21.96
C PRO A 281 -9.43 -26.71 22.16
N GLU A 282 -9.91 -26.92 23.40
CA GLU A 282 -11.32 -26.84 23.75
C GLU A 282 -11.89 -25.44 23.53
N LEU A 283 -11.21 -24.40 24.03
CA LEU A 283 -11.61 -23.01 23.87
C LEU A 283 -11.55 -22.58 22.40
N LYS A 284 -10.51 -23.01 21.67
CA LYS A 284 -10.37 -22.74 20.25
C LYS A 284 -11.53 -23.32 19.43
N LEU A 285 -11.88 -24.59 19.67
CA LEU A 285 -13.02 -25.23 19.01
C LEU A 285 -14.36 -24.58 19.39
N TYR A 286 -14.53 -24.20 20.66
CA TYR A 286 -15.71 -23.47 21.10
C TYR A 286 -15.86 -22.12 20.37
N LEU A 287 -14.78 -21.35 20.25
CA LEU A 287 -14.79 -20.06 19.57
C LEU A 287 -15.02 -20.22 18.07
N MET A 288 -14.38 -21.18 17.41
CA MET A 288 -14.64 -21.49 15.99
C MET A 288 -16.11 -21.81 15.74
N LYS A 289 -16.71 -22.65 16.61
CA LYS A 289 -18.14 -23.00 16.53
C LYS A 289 -19.06 -21.79 16.75
N LYS A 290 -18.73 -20.88 17.68
CA LYS A 290 -19.56 -19.72 18.02
C LYS A 290 -19.46 -18.61 16.97
N PHE A 291 -18.28 -18.39 16.41
CA PHE A 291 -18.00 -17.33 15.44
C PHE A 291 -18.13 -17.77 13.97
N HIS A 292 -18.49 -19.03 13.72
CA HIS A 292 -18.66 -19.60 12.37
C HIS A 292 -17.41 -19.43 11.49
N MET A 293 -16.22 -19.63 12.08
CA MET A 293 -14.91 -19.64 11.39
C MET A 293 -14.35 -21.06 11.33
#